data_AF-A0AAD8TVB5-F1
#
_entry.id   AF-A0AAD8TVB5-F1
#
_cell.length_a   1.000
_cell.length_b   1.000
_cell.length_c   1.000
_cell.angle_alpha   90.00
_cell.angle_beta   90.00
_cell.angle_gamma   90.00
#
_symmetry.space_group_name_H-M   'P 1'
#
loop_
_entity.id
_entity.type
_entity.pdbx_description
1 polymer ?
#
loop_
_entity_poly.entity_id
_entity_poly.type
_entity_poly.pdbx_seq_one_letter_code
_entity_poly.pdbx_strand_id
1 'polypeptide(L)'
;MAHAKLAALVVLVVIVLHASTCAVAIDQMPATMTLNGFGPGEGEPAECDGQFHNDHEMLAALSTRLYAGGSRCQKMISITSTQNGRTVRARVVDECDSRHGCKDNIVDTSIAVWNALGLDSNIGEVPVTWSDS
;
A
#
# COMPACT_ATOMS: atom_id res chain seq x y z
N MET A 1 -26.46 26.95 47.57
CA MET A 1 -26.29 26.10 46.36
C MET A 1 -25.19 26.67 45.46
N ALA A 2 -23.91 26.49 45.80
CA ALA A 2 -22.79 27.07 45.05
C ALA A 2 -21.69 26.06 44.67
N HIS A 3 -21.80 24.80 45.08
CA HIS A 3 -20.77 23.78 44.83
C HIS A 3 -21.01 22.91 43.57
N ALA A 4 -22.20 23.00 42.96
CA ALA A 4 -22.54 22.20 41.78
C ALA A 4 -22.01 22.78 40.45
N LYS A 5 -21.64 24.07 40.42
CA LYS A 5 -21.21 24.75 39.18
C LYS A 5 -19.72 24.54 38.85
N LEU A 6 -18.86 24.37 39.87
CA LEU A 6 -17.43 24.16 39.68
C LEU A 6 -17.11 22.74 39.17
N ALA A 7 -17.78 21.72 39.69
CA ALA A 7 -17.61 20.34 39.25
C ALA A 7 -17.99 20.15 37.77
N ALA A 8 -19.06 20.82 37.32
CA ALA A 8 -19.50 20.77 35.93
C ALA A 8 -18.47 21.40 34.97
N LEU A 9 -17.79 22.48 35.37
CA LEU A 9 -16.77 23.13 34.55
C LEU A 9 -15.49 22.28 34.43
N VAL A 10 -15.07 21.63 35.52
CA VAL A 10 -13.88 20.77 35.53
C VAL A 10 -14.09 19.51 34.70
N VAL A 11 -15.28 18.90 34.78
CA VAL A 11 -15.65 17.74 33.93
C VAL A 11 -15.68 18.14 32.45
N LEU A 12 -16.19 19.32 32.10
CA LEU A 12 -16.22 19.80 30.72
C LEU A 12 -14.80 20.05 30.18
N VAL A 13 -13.89 20.63 30.98
CA VAL A 13 -12.49 20.87 30.58
C VAL A 13 -11.70 19.56 30.41
N VAL A 14 -11.96 18.54 31.23
CA VAL A 14 -11.33 17.21 31.09
C VAL A 14 -11.85 16.46 29.85
N ILE A 15 -13.12 16.63 29.47
CA ILE A 15 -13.68 16.03 28.24
C ILE A 15 -13.09 16.70 26.98
N VAL A 16 -12.83 18.00 27.01
CA VAL A 16 -12.24 18.73 25.87
C VAL A 16 -10.74 18.37 25.68
N LEU A 17 -10.04 17.95 26.74
CA LEU A 17 -8.62 17.58 26.66
C LEU A 17 -8.33 16.22 25.99
N HIS A 18 -9.33 15.39 25.75
CA HIS A 18 -9.18 14.10 25.06
C HIS A 18 -9.43 14.17 23.55
N ALA A 19 -9.75 15.35 23.01
CA ALA A 19 -10.03 15.55 21.59
C ALA A 19 -8.80 16.10 20.84
N SER A 20 -7.69 15.37 20.81
CA SER A 20 -6.57 15.68 19.88
C SER A 20 -5.59 14.53 19.67
N THR A 21 -6.12 13.35 19.38
CA THR A 21 -5.38 12.42 18.52
C THR A 21 -6.23 12.14 17.29
N CYS A 22 -6.22 13.06 16.34
CA CYS A 22 -6.41 12.68 14.95
C CYS A 22 -5.18 11.83 14.57
N ALA A 23 -5.13 10.59 15.03
CA ALA A 23 -4.36 9.59 14.32
C ALA A 23 -5.02 9.52 12.94
N VAL A 24 -4.38 10.10 11.93
CA VAL A 24 -4.72 9.79 10.55
C VAL A 24 -4.62 8.29 10.48
N ALA A 25 -5.75 7.59 10.41
CA ALA A 25 -5.75 6.18 10.12
C ALA A 25 -5.17 6.10 8.71
N ILE A 26 -3.86 5.83 8.60
CA ILE A 26 -3.28 5.40 7.34
C ILE A 26 -4.01 4.10 7.06
N ASP A 27 -4.89 4.10 6.06
CA ASP A 27 -5.68 2.94 5.69
C ASP A 27 -4.72 1.89 5.10
N GLN A 28 -4.08 1.13 5.99
CA GLN A 28 -3.19 0.03 5.67
C GLN A 28 -4.05 -1.15 5.22
N MET A 29 -4.28 -1.23 3.92
CA MET A 29 -5.09 -2.26 3.29
C MET A 29 -4.31 -3.57 3.20
N PRO A 30 -4.84 -4.71 3.67
CA PRO A 30 -4.21 -6.01 3.48
C PRO A 30 -4.12 -6.38 1.99
N ALA A 31 -3.00 -6.94 1.57
CA ALA A 31 -2.78 -7.47 0.23
C ALA A 31 -1.84 -8.68 0.26
N THR A 32 -1.78 -9.39 -0.86
CA THR A 32 -0.74 -10.37 -1.15
C THR A 32 0.25 -9.74 -2.12
N MET A 33 1.53 -9.72 -1.76
CA MET A 33 2.60 -9.28 -2.66
C MET A 33 3.14 -10.47 -3.42
N THR A 34 3.31 -10.30 -4.74
CA THR A 34 3.91 -11.28 -5.65
C THR A 34 5.12 -10.69 -6.37
N LEU A 35 5.88 -11.55 -7.07
CA LEU A 35 7.02 -11.15 -7.89
C LEU A 35 6.60 -11.06 -9.36
N ASN A 36 6.86 -9.92 -9.99
CA ASN A 36 6.65 -9.68 -11.41
C ASN A 36 7.88 -9.04 -12.08
N GLY A 37 8.11 -9.43 -13.33
CA GLY A 37 9.06 -8.78 -14.22
C GLY A 37 8.34 -7.74 -15.09
N PHE A 38 8.92 -6.55 -15.21
CA PHE A 38 8.40 -5.44 -15.99
C PHE A 38 9.20 -5.19 -17.27
N GLY A 39 10.21 -6.03 -17.54
CA GLY A 39 11.12 -5.92 -18.66
C GLY A 39 10.60 -6.55 -19.96
N PRO A 40 11.34 -6.36 -21.06
CA PRO A 40 11.00 -6.97 -22.34
C PRO A 40 11.03 -8.50 -22.27
N GLY A 41 9.95 -9.15 -22.72
CA GLY A 41 9.81 -10.60 -22.71
C GLY A 41 9.24 -11.18 -21.41
N GLU A 42 8.89 -10.33 -20.45
CA GLU A 42 8.28 -10.71 -19.17
C GLU A 42 6.76 -10.43 -19.12
N GLY A 43 6.22 -9.87 -20.21
CA GLY A 43 4.81 -9.53 -20.34
C GLY A 43 4.57 -8.56 -21.50
N GLU A 44 3.44 -7.87 -21.43
CA GLU A 44 3.14 -6.72 -22.27
C GLU A 44 3.71 -5.42 -21.64
N PRO A 45 3.85 -4.33 -22.41
CA PRO A 45 4.21 -3.03 -21.82
C PRO A 45 3.19 -2.59 -20.77
N ALA A 46 3.66 -1.90 -19.73
CA ALA A 46 2.86 -1.53 -18.57
C ALA A 46 1.70 -0.57 -18.92
N GLU A 47 0.52 -0.80 -18.37
CA GLU A 47 -0.72 -0.10 -18.73
C GLU A 47 -0.68 1.41 -18.49
N CYS A 48 0.09 1.89 -17.50
CA CYS A 48 0.13 3.33 -17.20
C CYS A 48 0.84 4.19 -18.24
N ASP A 49 1.81 3.64 -18.97
CA ASP A 49 2.67 4.42 -19.88
C ASP A 49 3.07 3.71 -21.18
N GLY A 50 2.63 2.47 -21.38
CA GLY A 50 2.90 1.68 -22.58
C GLY A 50 4.37 1.31 -22.73
N GLN A 51 5.13 1.22 -21.63
CA GLN A 51 6.56 0.94 -21.65
C GLN A 51 6.92 -0.29 -20.82
N PHE A 52 8.01 -0.94 -21.22
CA PHE A 52 8.74 -1.84 -20.33
C PHE A 52 9.60 -1.03 -19.37
N HIS A 53 9.81 -1.57 -18.18
CA HIS A 53 10.62 -0.95 -17.14
C HIS A 53 11.74 -1.89 -16.68
N ASN A 54 12.68 -1.36 -15.91
CA ASN A 54 13.76 -2.15 -15.33
C ASN A 54 13.32 -2.74 -13.98
N ASP A 55 13.46 -4.04 -13.80
CA ASP A 55 13.14 -4.76 -12.55
C ASP A 55 13.94 -4.31 -11.32
N HIS A 56 15.02 -3.56 -11.52
CA HIS A 56 15.76 -2.93 -10.45
C HIS A 56 15.17 -1.60 -9.97
N GLU A 57 14.10 -1.11 -10.59
CA GLU A 57 13.29 0.01 -10.11
C GLU A 57 12.24 -0.44 -9.10
N MET A 58 11.84 0.44 -8.18
CA MET A 58 10.81 0.14 -7.18
C MET A 58 9.40 0.25 -7.80
N LEU A 59 8.95 -0.81 -8.46
CA LEU A 59 7.71 -0.83 -9.25
C LEU A 59 6.65 -1.77 -8.69
N ALA A 60 5.39 -1.43 -8.94
CA ALA A 60 4.23 -2.24 -8.62
C ALA A 60 3.18 -2.23 -9.75
N ALA A 61 2.55 -3.38 -9.98
CA ALA A 61 1.23 -3.52 -10.58
C ALA A 61 0.19 -3.75 -9.49
N LEU A 62 -1.04 -3.30 -9.71
CA LEU A 62 -2.12 -3.45 -8.74
C LEU A 62 -3.27 -4.26 -9.34
N SER A 63 -3.88 -5.15 -8.55
CA SER A 63 -5.14 -5.81 -8.96
C SER A 63 -6.16 -4.79 -9.47
N THR A 64 -6.99 -5.14 -10.47
CA THR A 64 -7.95 -4.24 -11.13
C THR A 64 -8.68 -3.28 -10.18
N ARG A 65 -9.21 -3.79 -9.06
CA ARG A 65 -9.92 -2.95 -8.06
C ARG A 65 -8.99 -1.94 -7.37
N LEU A 66 -7.77 -2.36 -7.04
CA LEU A 66 -6.75 -1.51 -6.42
C LEU A 66 -6.12 -0.55 -7.43
N TYR A 67 -5.95 -0.95 -8.69
CA TYR A 67 -5.53 -0.08 -9.78
C TYR A 67 -6.53 1.06 -10.02
N ALA A 68 -7.82 0.77 -9.81
CA ALA A 68 -8.92 1.74 -9.81
C ALA A 68 -8.92 2.59 -11.10
N GLY A 69 -8.90 1.90 -12.24
CA GLY A 69 -8.95 2.50 -13.58
C GLY A 69 -7.79 3.45 -13.86
N GLY A 70 -6.59 3.15 -13.35
CA GLY A 70 -5.39 3.97 -13.53
C GLY A 70 -5.31 5.19 -12.62
N SER A 71 -6.24 5.38 -11.69
CA SER A 71 -6.19 6.52 -10.75
C SER A 71 -4.93 6.57 -9.89
N ARG A 72 -4.21 5.45 -9.77
CA ARG A 72 -2.92 5.32 -9.07
C ARG A 72 -1.70 5.34 -9.98
N CYS A 73 -1.86 5.42 -11.30
CA CYS A 73 -0.74 5.44 -12.23
C CYS A 73 0.31 6.50 -11.88
N GLN A 74 1.58 6.08 -11.91
CA GLN A 74 2.76 6.89 -11.61
C GLN A 74 2.79 7.48 -10.18
N LYS A 75 1.85 7.08 -9.31
CA LYS A 75 1.85 7.45 -7.89
C LYS A 75 2.63 6.43 -7.07
N MET A 76 3.12 6.88 -5.92
CA MET A 76 3.79 6.02 -4.97
C MET A 76 2.75 5.38 -4.02
N ILE A 77 2.92 4.09 -3.77
CA ILE A 77 2.27 3.38 -2.67
C ILE A 77 3.32 3.00 -1.63
N SER A 78 2.90 2.88 -0.37
CA SER A 78 3.72 2.34 0.71
C SER A 78 3.34 0.89 0.89
N ILE A 79 4.32 -0.01 0.95
CA ILE A 79 4.14 -1.45 1.12
C ILE A 79 4.89 -1.87 2.38
N THR A 80 4.20 -2.49 3.32
CA THR A 80 4.74 -2.93 4.61
C THR A 80 4.66 -4.45 4.70
N SER A 81 5.81 -5.08 4.95
CA SER A 81 5.86 -6.53 5.20
C SER A 81 5.24 -6.87 6.55
N THR A 82 4.28 -7.79 6.57
CA THR A 82 3.73 -8.30 7.82
C THR A 82 4.69 -9.25 8.57
N GLN A 83 5.73 -9.76 7.90
CA GLN A 83 6.69 -10.69 8.48
C GLN A 83 7.76 -9.98 9.33
N ASN A 84 8.22 -8.83 8.89
CA ASN A 84 9.35 -8.11 9.53
C ASN A 84 9.08 -6.63 9.82
N GLY A 85 7.92 -6.10 9.45
CA GLY A 85 7.51 -4.71 9.70
C GLY A 85 8.24 -3.66 8.86
N ARG A 86 9.09 -4.05 7.90
CA ARG A 86 9.76 -3.09 7.00
C ARG A 86 8.76 -2.50 6.02
N THR A 87 8.92 -1.21 5.73
CA THR A 87 8.11 -0.48 4.76
C THR A 87 8.99 0.07 3.65
N VAL A 88 8.53 -0.05 2.40
CA VAL A 88 9.16 0.55 1.22
C VAL A 88 8.11 1.32 0.42
N ARG A 89 8.56 2.16 -0.52
CA ARG A 89 7.67 2.82 -1.48
C ARG A 89 7.93 2.28 -2.88
N ALA A 90 6.85 2.04 -3.62
CA ALA A 90 6.92 1.60 -5.02
C ALA A 90 6.00 2.46 -5.89
N ARG A 91 6.41 2.71 -7.13
CA ARG A 91 5.64 3.44 -8.14
C ARG A 91 4.71 2.46 -8.85
N VAL A 92 3.44 2.82 -8.94
CA VAL A 92 2.46 2.03 -9.69
C VAL A 92 2.63 2.30 -11.17
N VAL A 93 2.89 1.26 -11.95
CA VAL A 93 3.08 1.33 -13.40
C VAL A 93 2.09 0.48 -14.19
N ASP A 94 1.41 -0.46 -13.56
CA ASP A 94 0.61 -1.43 -14.30
C ASP A 94 -0.64 -1.94 -13.55
N GLU A 95 -1.52 -2.59 -14.30
CA GLU A 95 -2.66 -3.34 -13.80
C GLU A 95 -2.37 -4.85 -13.80
N CYS A 96 -2.52 -5.50 -12.65
CA CYS A 96 -2.61 -6.95 -12.58
C CYS A 96 -4.08 -7.34 -12.82
N ASP A 97 -4.44 -7.65 -14.08
CA ASP A 97 -5.85 -7.79 -14.47
C ASP A 97 -6.53 -9.01 -13.82
N SER A 98 -7.43 -8.73 -12.87
CA SER A 98 -8.16 -9.77 -12.12
C SER A 98 -9.21 -10.50 -12.96
N ARG A 99 -9.56 -9.97 -14.13
CA ARG A 99 -10.46 -10.64 -15.10
C ARG A 99 -9.71 -11.70 -15.92
N HIS A 100 -8.39 -11.62 -15.97
CA HIS A 100 -7.52 -12.46 -16.80
C HIS A 100 -6.47 -13.25 -16.00
N GLY A 101 -6.78 -13.57 -14.73
CA GLY A 101 -6.01 -14.54 -13.94
C GLY A 101 -5.34 -13.98 -12.68
N CYS A 102 -5.27 -12.66 -12.51
CA CYS A 102 -4.78 -12.08 -11.26
C CYS A 102 -5.81 -12.25 -10.13
N LYS A 103 -5.38 -12.39 -8.87
CA LYS A 103 -6.30 -12.32 -7.72
C LYS A 103 -6.74 -10.86 -7.51
N ASP A 104 -7.74 -10.65 -6.66
CA ASP A 104 -8.37 -9.34 -6.42
C ASP A 104 -7.60 -8.41 -5.46
N ASN A 105 -6.59 -8.93 -4.77
CA ASN A 105 -5.87 -8.27 -3.68
C ASN A 105 -4.35 -8.37 -3.82
N ILE A 106 -3.85 -8.33 -5.05
CA ILE A 106 -2.43 -8.41 -5.40
C ILE A 106 -1.81 -7.01 -5.47
N VAL A 107 -0.62 -6.91 -4.89
CA VAL A 107 0.37 -5.87 -5.18
C VAL A 107 1.55 -6.60 -5.83
N ASP A 108 1.61 -6.58 -7.15
CA ASP A 108 2.58 -7.38 -7.91
C ASP A 108 3.85 -6.55 -8.13
N THR A 109 5.01 -7.02 -7.70
CA THR A 109 6.16 -6.13 -7.52
C THR A 109 7.45 -6.65 -8.13
N SER A 110 8.27 -5.70 -8.54
CA SER A 110 9.62 -5.95 -9.05
C SER A 110 10.54 -6.58 -7.99
N ILE A 111 11.60 -7.25 -8.44
CA ILE A 111 12.60 -7.84 -7.53
C ILE A 111 13.27 -6.80 -6.62
N ALA A 112 13.35 -5.54 -7.04
CA ALA A 112 13.86 -4.45 -6.21
C ALA A 112 13.04 -4.27 -4.91
N VAL A 113 11.71 -4.39 -4.99
CA VAL A 113 10.81 -4.25 -3.83
C VAL A 113 11.03 -5.38 -2.84
N TRP A 114 11.11 -6.61 -3.32
CA TRP A 114 11.41 -7.80 -2.51
C TRP A 114 12.74 -7.66 -1.77
N ASN A 115 13.79 -7.28 -2.49
CA ASN A 115 15.12 -7.07 -1.92
C ASN A 115 15.12 -5.96 -0.85
N ALA A 116 14.45 -4.84 -1.12
CA ALA A 116 14.37 -3.71 -0.18
C ALA A 116 13.58 -4.06 1.10
N LEU A 117 12.55 -4.89 0.98
CA LEU A 117 11.83 -5.44 2.14
C LEU A 117 12.61 -6.54 2.87
N GLY A 118 13.71 -7.05 2.30
CA GLY A 118 14.49 -8.14 2.86
C GLY A 118 13.72 -9.46 2.90
N LEU A 119 12.96 -9.76 1.84
CA LEU A 119 12.16 -10.97 1.69
C LEU A 119 12.76 -11.87 0.61
N ASP A 120 12.64 -13.18 0.80
CA ASP A 120 13.06 -14.17 -0.21
C ASP A 120 12.00 -14.26 -1.31
N SER A 121 12.35 -13.88 -2.54
CA SER A 121 11.42 -13.92 -3.67
C SER A 121 11.09 -15.33 -4.16
N ASN A 122 11.84 -16.36 -3.75
CA ASN A 122 11.58 -17.75 -4.16
C ASN A 122 10.32 -18.34 -3.53
N ILE A 123 9.76 -17.70 -2.50
CA ILE A 123 8.50 -18.14 -1.87
C ILE A 123 7.26 -17.77 -2.70
N GLY A 124 7.42 -16.89 -3.69
CA GLY A 124 6.39 -16.52 -4.67
C GLY A 124 5.37 -15.50 -4.16
N GLU A 125 4.77 -15.73 -3.00
CA GLU A 125 3.73 -14.84 -2.44
C GLU A 125 3.93 -14.57 -0.94
N VAL A 126 3.66 -13.34 -0.50
CA VAL A 126 3.70 -12.95 0.93
C VAL A 126 2.58 -11.99 1.33
N PRO A 127 2.05 -12.10 2.56
CA PRO A 127 1.10 -11.10 3.07
C PRO A 127 1.79 -9.76 3.37
N VAL A 128 1.22 -8.68 2.87
CA VAL A 128 1.64 -7.29 3.13
C VAL A 128 0.45 -6.43 3.53
N THR A 129 0.72 -5.24 4.04
CA THR A 129 -0.24 -4.13 3.99
C THR A 129 0.26 -3.06 3.05
N TRP A 130 -0.65 -2.30 2.44
CA TRP A 130 -0.27 -1.18 1.59
C TRP A 130 -1.20 0.03 1.79
N SER A 131 -0.74 1.19 1.39
CA SER A 131 -1.56 2.41 1.32
C SER A 131 -1.09 3.33 0.21
N ASP A 132 -1.97 4.26 -0.18
CA ASP A 132 -1.54 5.45 -0.91
C ASP A 132 -0.50 6.23 -0.06
N SER A 133 0.47 6.87 -0.73
CA SER A 133 1.55 7.66 -0.08
C SER A 133 1.51 9.14 -0.39
#